data_AF-A0A1I2XQM7-F1
#
_entry.id   AF-A0A1I2XQM7-F1
#
_cell.length_a   1.000
_cell.length_b   1.000
_cell.length_c   1.000
_cell.angle_alpha   90.00
_cell.angle_beta   90.00
_cell.angle_gamma   90.00
#
_symmetry.space_group_name_H-M   'P 1'
#
loop_
_entity.id
_entity.type
_entity.pdbx_description
1 polymer ?
#
loop_
_entity_poly.entity_id
_entity_poly.type
_entity_poly.pdbx_seq_one_letter_code
_entity_poly.pdbx_strand_id
1 'polypeptide(L)'
;MKQPPNPHLVLASAIVLPGSGQVWNGEPQRGLIFLFFLLLLGGFTLVTSGPDVSFVGRFAGAFFVHAMAIFDAYKRARIRYEIWAHSAHGGSRG
;
A
#
# COMPACT_ATOMS: atom_id res chain seq x y z
N MET A 1 23.82 -5.71 -2.04
CA MET A 1 22.35 -5.63 -2.06
C MET A 1 21.95 -4.44 -2.93
N LYS A 2 20.97 -4.59 -3.85
CA LYS A 2 20.50 -3.46 -4.68
C LYS A 2 19.78 -2.43 -3.79
N GLN A 3 20.03 -1.15 -4.02
CA GLN A 3 19.35 -0.08 -3.27
C GLN A 3 17.83 -0.19 -3.47
N PRO A 4 17.03 -0.29 -2.39
CA PRO A 4 15.58 -0.34 -2.49
C PRO A 4 15.02 1.04 -2.87
N PRO A 5 13.79 1.09 -3.43
CA PRO A 5 13.13 2.35 -3.73
C PRO A 5 12.97 3.25 -2.51
N ASN A 6 12.96 4.56 -2.70
CA ASN A 6 12.73 5.52 -1.61
C ASN A 6 11.32 5.29 -1.00
N PRO A 7 11.22 5.02 0.32
CA PRO A 7 9.93 4.76 0.97
C PRO A 7 8.88 5.85 0.77
N HIS A 8 9.29 7.12 0.67
CA HIS A 8 8.37 8.24 0.47
C HIS A 8 7.78 8.29 -0.94
N LEU A 9 8.54 7.84 -1.95
CA LEU A 9 8.03 7.71 -3.33
C LEU A 9 7.05 6.53 -3.43
N VAL A 10 7.33 5.43 -2.73
CA VAL A 10 6.40 4.29 -2.63
C VAL A 10 5.11 4.69 -1.92
N LEU A 11 5.20 5.52 -0.87
CA LEU A 11 4.03 6.07 -0.19
C LEU A 11 3.21 6.96 -1.13
N ALA A 12 3.86 7.90 -1.83
CA ALA A 12 3.19 8.80 -2.75
C ALA A 12 2.45 8.04 -3.86
N SER A 13 3.07 7.02 -4.46
CA SER A 13 2.40 6.20 -5.47
C SER A 13 1.20 5.44 -4.88
N ALA A 14 1.36 4.81 -3.72
CA ALA A 14 0.30 4.06 -3.06
C ALA A 14 -0.92 4.93 -2.70
N ILE A 15 -0.71 6.20 -2.33
CA ILE A 15 -1.80 7.15 -2.04
C ILE A 15 -2.61 7.44 -3.31
N VAL A 16 -1.93 7.68 -4.43
CA VAL A 16 -2.55 8.09 -5.70
C VAL A 16 -3.26 6.91 -6.38
N LEU A 17 -2.62 5.75 -6.43
CA LEU A 17 -3.12 4.57 -7.15
C LEU A 17 -3.01 3.32 -6.28
N PRO A 18 -4.15 2.68 -5.89
CA PRO A 18 -4.14 1.44 -5.16
C PRO A 18 -3.29 0.36 -5.84
N GLY A 19 -2.51 -0.38 -5.05
CA GLY A 19 -1.66 -1.47 -5.55
C GLY A 19 -0.33 -1.03 -6.19
N SER A 20 -0.17 0.25 -6.57
CA SER A 20 1.06 0.71 -7.22
C SER A 20 2.29 0.68 -6.31
N GLY A 21 2.12 0.98 -5.01
CA GLY A 21 3.20 0.89 -4.03
C GLY A 21 3.73 -0.55 -3.87
N GLN A 22 2.86 -1.56 -3.96
CA GLN A 22 3.22 -2.97 -3.96
C GLN A 22 4.02 -3.35 -5.22
N VAL A 23 3.68 -2.77 -6.39
CA VAL A 23 4.45 -2.98 -7.64
C VAL A 23 5.85 -2.37 -7.53
N TRP A 24 5.98 -1.14 -7.01
CA TRP A 24 7.28 -0.54 -6.71
C TRP A 24 8.12 -1.41 -5.77
N ASN A 25 7.42 -2.03 -4.83
CA ASN A 25 7.98 -2.96 -3.87
C ASN A 25 8.34 -4.34 -4.47
N GLY A 26 8.11 -4.60 -5.76
CA GLY A 26 8.37 -5.90 -6.39
C GLY A 26 7.38 -7.01 -5.97
N GLU A 27 6.22 -6.64 -5.42
CA GLU A 27 5.19 -7.55 -4.90
C GLU A 27 3.84 -7.37 -5.65
N PRO A 28 3.78 -7.50 -6.99
CA PRO A 28 2.58 -7.20 -7.77
C PRO A 28 1.36 -8.05 -7.38
N GLN A 29 1.57 -9.31 -6.99
CA GLN A 29 0.48 -10.18 -6.52
C GLN A 29 -0.22 -9.59 -5.28
N ARG A 30 0.53 -8.98 -4.35
CA ARG A 30 -0.07 -8.33 -3.18
C ARG A 30 -0.84 -7.07 -3.56
N GLY A 31 -0.35 -6.33 -4.56
CA GLY A 31 -1.09 -5.22 -5.16
C GLY A 31 -2.43 -5.66 -5.75
N LEU A 32 -2.46 -6.77 -6.51
CA LEU A 32 -3.69 -7.34 -7.05
C LEU A 32 -4.65 -7.82 -5.96
N ILE A 33 -4.14 -8.42 -4.88
CA ILE A 33 -4.96 -8.83 -3.73
C ILE A 33 -5.64 -7.60 -3.10
N PHE A 34 -4.90 -6.52 -2.86
CA PHE A 34 -5.49 -5.28 -2.35
C PHE A 34 -6.53 -4.69 -3.30
N LEU A 35 -6.25 -4.66 -4.61
CA LEU A 35 -7.19 -4.16 -5.59
C LEU A 35 -8.48 -4.99 -5.63
N PHE A 36 -8.34 -6.32 -5.60
CA PHE A 36 -9.47 -7.24 -5.53
C PHE A 36 -10.34 -6.97 -4.29
N PHE A 37 -9.74 -6.89 -3.10
CA PHE A 37 -10.48 -6.62 -1.88
C PHE A 37 -11.07 -5.20 -1.82
N LEU A 38 -10.41 -4.21 -2.42
CA LEU A 38 -10.93 -2.85 -2.53
C LEU A 38 -12.22 -2.83 -3.35
N LEU A 39 -12.24 -3.53 -4.48
CA LEU A 39 -13.43 -3.67 -5.31
C LEU A 39 -14.51 -4.51 -4.63
N LEU A 40 -14.13 -5.64 -4.02
CA LEU A 40 -15.05 -6.54 -3.33
C LEU A 40 -15.74 -5.84 -2.15
N LEU A 41 -14.97 -5.27 -1.23
CA LEU A 41 -15.50 -4.64 -0.03
C LEU A 41 -16.14 -3.28 -0.32
N GLY A 42 -15.60 -2.54 -1.29
CA GLY A 42 -16.20 -1.30 -1.80
C GLY A 42 -17.56 -1.55 -2.43
N GLY A 43 -17.66 -2.53 -3.35
CA GLY A 43 -18.92 -2.94 -3.95
C GLY A 43 -19.91 -3.48 -2.93
N PHE A 44 -19.45 -4.30 -1.99
CA PHE A 44 -20.30 -4.82 -0.91
C PHE A 44 -20.87 -3.69 -0.04
N THR A 45 -20.05 -2.71 0.35
CA THR A 45 -20.51 -1.55 1.13
C THR A 45 -21.48 -0.70 0.32
N LEU A 46 -21.21 -0.50 -0.97
CA LEU A 46 -22.07 0.30 -1.85
C LEU A 46 -23.48 -0.29 -1.96
N VAL A 47 -23.58 -1.61 -2.16
CA VAL A 47 -24.85 -2.32 -2.33
C VAL A 47 -25.63 -2.46 -1.03
N THR A 48 -24.94 -2.55 0.11
CA THR A 48 -25.57 -2.72 1.43
C THR A 48 -25.90 -1.39 2.13
N SER A 49 -25.27 -0.29 1.70
CA SER A 49 -25.52 1.05 2.26
C SER A 49 -26.91 1.59 1.88
N GLY A 50 -27.57 2.24 2.85
CA GLY A 50 -28.81 2.97 2.59
C GLY A 50 -28.60 4.25 1.76
N PRO A 51 -29.66 4.79 1.13
CA PRO A 51 -29.56 5.99 0.30
C PRO A 51 -29.14 7.24 1.08
N ASP A 52 -29.46 7.30 2.37
CA ASP A 52 -29.14 8.43 3.26
C ASP A 52 -27.70 8.40 3.81
N VAL A 53 -26.94 7.34 3.51
CA VAL A 53 -25.56 7.20 3.95
C VAL A 53 -24.66 8.10 3.11
N SER A 54 -23.73 8.79 3.76
CA SER A 54 -22.76 9.68 3.09
C SER A 54 -21.91 8.93 2.05
N PHE A 55 -21.38 9.65 1.06
CA PHE A 55 -20.49 9.06 0.04
C PHE A 55 -19.33 8.24 0.65
N VAL A 56 -18.67 8.79 1.67
CA VAL A 56 -17.59 8.08 2.38
C VAL A 56 -18.11 6.80 3.04
N GLY A 57 -19.30 6.84 3.64
CA GLY A 57 -19.94 5.67 4.23
C GLY A 57 -20.30 4.60 3.20
N ARG A 58 -20.84 4.99 2.03
CA ARG A 58 -21.20 4.06 0.94
C ARG A 58 -19.99 3.35 0.33
N PHE A 59 -18.80 3.95 0.43
CA PHE A 59 -17.53 3.35 -0.04
C PHE A 59 -16.56 3.01 1.10
N ALA A 60 -17.03 2.92 2.35
CA ALA A 60 -16.18 2.74 3.52
C ALA A 60 -15.25 1.51 3.38
N GLY A 61 -15.76 0.43 2.80
CA GLY A 61 -14.98 -0.76 2.46
C GLY A 61 -13.78 -0.47 1.54
N ALA A 62 -13.99 0.28 0.46
CA ALA A 62 -12.92 0.65 -0.45
C ALA A 62 -11.89 1.55 0.23
N PHE A 63 -12.34 2.56 0.99
CA PHE A 63 -11.45 3.45 1.73
C PHE A 63 -10.60 2.71 2.77
N PHE A 64 -11.21 1.78 3.50
CA PHE A 64 -10.51 0.95 4.48
C PHE A 64 -9.40 0.12 3.82
N VAL A 65 -9.72 -0.60 2.74
CA VAL A 65 -8.73 -1.43 2.05
C VAL A 65 -7.63 -0.57 1.42
N HIS A 66 -7.97 0.60 0.86
CA HIS A 66 -6.99 1.55 0.33
C HIS A 66 -6.01 2.04 1.40
N ALA A 67 -6.52 2.44 2.57
CA ALA A 67 -5.68 2.85 3.70
C ALA A 67 -4.72 1.73 4.15
N MET A 68 -5.23 0.49 4.22
CA MET A 68 -4.40 -0.69 4.53
C MET A 68 -3.33 -0.95 3.46
N ALA A 69 -3.67 -0.79 2.18
CA ALA A 69 -2.72 -0.93 1.08
C ALA A 69 -1.59 0.11 1.14
N ILE A 70 -1.93 1.37 1.46
CA ILE A 70 -0.95 2.45 1.65
C ILE A 70 0.01 2.13 2.79
N PHE A 71 -0.53 1.74 3.96
CA PHE A 71 0.27 1.40 5.13
C PHE A 71 1.22 0.23 4.86
N ASP A 72 0.72 -0.84 4.24
CA ASP A 72 1.52 -2.01 3.88
C ASP A 72 2.67 -1.66 2.93
N ALA A 73 2.39 -0.87 1.88
CA ALA A 73 3.39 -0.48 0.90
C ALA A 73 4.52 0.34 1.54
N TYR A 74 4.18 1.34 2.35
CA TYR A 74 5.17 2.18 3.02
C TYR A 74 5.98 1.39 4.05
N LYS A 75 5.33 0.59 4.91
CA LYS A 75 6.01 -0.18 5.96
C LYS A 75 7.06 -1.13 5.36
N ARG A 76 6.72 -1.81 4.26
CA ARG A 76 7.65 -2.72 3.55
C ARG A 76 8.79 -2.00 2.87
N ALA A 77 8.50 -0.87 2.23
CA ALA A 77 9.56 -0.03 1.64
C ALA A 77 10.52 0.45 2.73
N ARG A 78 9.99 0.94 3.86
CA ARG A 78 10.79 1.45 4.97
C ARG A 78 11.67 0.37 5.59
N ILE A 79 11.11 -0.81 5.89
CA ILE A 79 11.89 -1.93 6.45
C ILE A 79 13.05 -2.30 5.54
N ARG A 80 12.81 -2.45 4.23
CA ARG A 80 13.88 -2.80 3.29
C ARG A 80 14.94 -1.71 3.15
N TYR A 81 14.50 -0.44 3.17
CA TYR A 81 15.42 0.69 3.17
C TYR A 81 16.33 0.70 4.39
N GLU A 82 15.79 0.49 5.60
CA GLU A 82 16.60 0.46 6.83
C GLU A 82 17.57 -0.74 6.84
N ILE A 83 17.12 -1.93 6.41
CA ILE A 83 18.01 -3.11 6.30
C ILE A 83 19.18 -2.82 5.35
N TRP A 84 18.91 -2.20 4.20
CA TRP A 84 19.95 -1.80 3.26
C TRP A 84 20.88 -0.74 3.85
N ALA A 85 20.35 0.29 4.50
CA ALA A 85 21.14 1.38 5.10
C ALA A 85 22.08 0.84 6.19
N HIS A 86 21.59 -0.01 7.09
CA HIS A 86 22.41 -0.65 8.11
C HIS A 86 23.52 -1.53 7.51
N SER A 87 23.21 -2.30 6.46
CA SER A 87 24.20 -3.14 5.78
C SER A 87 25.27 -2.31 5.07
N ALA A 88 24.90 -1.18 4.47
CA ALA A 88 25.82 -0.25 3.81
C ALA A 88 26.78 0.42 4.82
N HIS A 89 26.30 0.77 6.02
CA HIS A 89 27.14 1.33 7.08
C HIS A 89 28.06 0.28 7.75
N GLY A 90 27.62 -0.97 7.87
CA GLY A 90 28.42 -2.07 8.43
C GLY A 90 29.59 -2.50 7.53
N GLY A 91 29.44 -2.41 6.21
CA GLY A 91 30.47 -2.79 5.25
C GLY A 91 31.65 -1.82 5.13
N SER A 92 31.57 -0.62 5.74
CA SER A 92 32.65 0.37 5.72
C SER A 92 33.63 0.24 6.90
N ARG A 93 33.46 -0.77 7.76
CA ARG A 93 34.26 -1.00 8.99
C ARG A 93 35.06 -2.32 8.99
N GLY A 94 35.11 -3.04 7.87
CA GLY A 94 35.97 -4.22 7.66
C GLY A 94 36.93 -3.97 6.52
#